data_AF-A0A3P7UHB1-F1
#
_entry.id   AF-A0A3P7UHB1-F1
#
_cell.length_a   1.000
_cell.length_b   1.000
_cell.length_c   1.000
_cell.angle_alpha   90.00
_cell.angle_beta   90.00
_cell.angle_gamma   90.00
#
_symmetry.space_group_name_H-M   'P 1'
#
loop_
_entity.id
_entity.type
_entity.pdbx_description
1 polymer ?
#
loop_
_entity_poly.entity_id
_entity_poly.type
_entity_poly.pdbx_seq_one_letter_code
_entity_poly.pdbx_strand_id
1 'polypeptide(L)'
;MESQFQDGVFLVLLMGLLEGYFVPLHAFHLQVSSYEEKVKNVGFAFKLMHDAGLPKPRSRIQDIANGDLKSTLRLLHLLFTKYKHI
;
A
#
# COMPACT_ATOMS: atom_id res chain seq x y z
N MET A 1 -15.38 1.35 -2.93
CA MET A 1 -13.99 1.64 -3.32
C MET A 1 -13.16 2.16 -2.13
N GLU A 2 -13.70 3.01 -1.27
CA GLU A 2 -12.96 3.64 -0.15
C GLU A 2 -12.31 2.64 0.82
N SER A 3 -12.93 1.48 1.02
CA SER A 3 -12.47 0.42 1.91
C SER A 3 -11.45 -0.55 1.31
N GLN A 4 -11.14 -0.46 0.02
CA GLN A 4 -10.37 -1.49 -0.69
C GLN A 4 -8.86 -1.45 -0.39
N PHE A 5 -8.34 -0.32 0.06
CA PHE A 5 -6.91 -0.17 0.37
C PHE A 5 -6.60 -0.17 1.87
N GLN A 6 -7.63 -0.17 2.72
CA GLN A 6 -7.46 -0.04 4.18
C GLN A 6 -6.78 -1.27 4.80
N ASP A 7 -6.93 -2.44 4.19
CA ASP A 7 -6.36 -3.69 4.68
C ASP A 7 -4.92 -3.91 4.18
N GLY A 8 -4.42 -3.00 3.34
CA GLY A 8 -3.09 -3.01 2.74
C GLY A 8 -2.88 -4.10 1.69
N VAL A 9 -3.80 -5.06 1.49
CA VAL A 9 -3.63 -6.19 0.57
C VAL A 9 -3.46 -5.68 -0.86
N PHE A 10 -4.37 -4.82 -1.32
CA PHE A 10 -4.28 -4.26 -2.67
C PHE A 10 -3.09 -3.31 -2.84
N LEU A 11 -2.61 -2.64 -1.79
CA LEU A 11 -1.41 -1.81 -1.89
C LEU A 11 -0.16 -2.68 -2.12
N VAL A 12 -0.05 -3.80 -1.42
CA VAL A 12 1.06 -4.75 -1.59
C VAL A 12 1.04 -5.35 -3.00
N LEU A 13 -0.12 -5.82 -3.45
CA LEU A 13 -0.27 -6.40 -4.79
C LEU A 13 0.00 -5.37 -5.88
N LEU A 14 -0.51 -4.14 -5.72
CA LEU A 14 -0.27 -3.05 -6.65
C LEU A 14 1.22 -2.74 -6.78
N MET A 15 1.97 -2.71 -5.67
CA MET A 15 3.42 -2.50 -5.71
C MET A 15 4.16 -3.59 -6.49
N GLY A 16 3.79 -4.87 -6.29
CA GLY A 16 4.37 -5.96 -7.07
C GLY A 16 4.10 -5.80 -8.57
N LEU A 17 2.86 -5.46 -8.94
CA LEU A 17 2.49 -5.25 -10.34
C LEU A 17 3.24 -4.07 -10.97
N LEU A 18 3.39 -2.95 -10.26
CA LEU A 18 4.08 -1.75 -10.76
C LEU A 18 5.59 -1.96 -10.94
N GLU A 19 6.21 -2.77 -10.08
CA GLU A 19 7.63 -3.11 -10.17
C GLU A 19 7.90 -4.37 -11.01
N GLY A 20 6.86 -5.02 -11.55
CA GLY A 20 7.00 -6.17 -12.43
C GLY A 20 7.39 -7.48 -11.74
N TYR A 21 7.10 -7.65 -10.45
CA TYR A 21 7.38 -8.89 -9.70
C TYR A 21 6.17 -9.37 -8.89
N PHE A 22 6.19 -10.66 -8.53
CA PHE A 22 5.19 -11.24 -7.65
C PHE A 22 5.62 -11.12 -6.19
N VAL A 23 4.76 -10.54 -5.35
CA VAL A 23 4.96 -10.54 -3.90
C VAL A 23 4.45 -11.87 -3.32
N PRO A 24 5.29 -12.67 -2.64
CA PRO A 24 4.84 -13.93 -2.06
C PRO A 24 3.68 -13.74 -1.08
N LEU A 25 2.61 -14.53 -1.24
CA LEU A 25 1.37 -14.39 -0.46
C LEU A 25 1.54 -14.65 1.05
N HIS A 26 2.60 -15.35 1.45
CA HIS A 26 2.93 -15.58 2.86
C HIS A 26 3.65 -14.39 3.52
N ALA A 27 4.07 -13.37 2.74
CA ALA A 27 4.78 -12.20 3.25
C ALA A 27 3.84 -11.15 3.89
N PHE A 28 2.53 -11.30 3.69
CA PHE A 28 1.51 -10.38 4.21
C PHE A 28 0.20 -11.15 4.48
N HIS A 29 -0.74 -10.52 5.18
CA HIS A 29 -2.00 -11.17 5.56
C HIS A 29 -3.05 -10.98 4.47
N LEU A 30 -3.42 -12.05 3.75
CA LEU A 30 -4.48 -11.99 2.73
C LEU A 30 -5.88 -11.88 3.34
N GLN A 31 -6.12 -12.59 4.45
CA GLN A 31 -7.37 -12.56 5.18
C GLN A 31 -7.17 -11.73 6.44
N VAL A 32 -7.33 -10.41 6.29
CA VAL A 32 -7.09 -9.46 7.38
C VAL A 32 -8.25 -9.48 8.36
N SER A 33 -7.96 -9.92 9.58
CA SER A 33 -8.94 -10.12 10.66
C SER A 33 -8.79 -9.10 11.79
N SER A 34 -7.60 -8.47 11.92
CA SER A 34 -7.30 -7.52 12.99
C SER A 34 -6.77 -6.18 12.48
N TYR A 35 -6.92 -5.13 13.29
CA TYR A 35 -6.35 -3.82 13.00
C TYR A 35 -4.81 -3.87 12.91
N GLU A 36 -4.17 -4.68 13.75
CA GLU A 36 -2.72 -4.84 13.73
C GLU A 36 -2.23 -5.45 12.41
N GLU A 37 -2.97 -6.42 11.85
CA GLU A 37 -2.69 -6.98 10.53
C GLU A 37 -2.84 -5.95 9.41
N LYS A 38 -3.87 -5.09 9.47
CA LYS A 38 -4.01 -3.95 8.52
C LYS A 38 -2.77 -3.07 8.55
N VAL A 39 -2.35 -2.65 9.74
CA VAL A 39 -1.18 -1.77 9.93
C VAL A 39 0.10 -2.45 9.44
N LYS A 40 0.27 -3.75 9.69
CA LYS A 40 1.41 -4.54 9.19
C LYS A 40 1.44 -4.60 7.66
N ASN A 41 0.31 -4.88 7.01
CA ASN A 41 0.20 -4.93 5.55
C ASN A 41 0.48 -3.57 4.90
N VAL A 42 -0.13 -2.49 5.43
CA VAL A 42 0.13 -1.13 4.95
C VAL A 42 1.60 -0.75 5.15
N GLY A 43 2.17 -1.08 6.32
CA GLY A 43 3.59 -0.87 6.60
C GLY A 43 4.50 -1.63 5.64
N PHE A 44 4.14 -2.86 5.29
CA PHE A 44 4.86 -3.64 4.30
C PHE A 44 4.77 -3.01 2.90
N ALA A 45 3.60 -2.54 2.46
CA ALA A 45 3.47 -1.82 1.20
C ALA A 45 4.32 -0.54 1.17
N PHE A 46 4.39 0.21 2.28
CA PHE A 46 5.25 1.40 2.39
C PHE A 46 6.74 1.05 2.29
N LYS A 47 7.14 -0.10 2.82
CA LYS A 47 8.51 -0.62 2.65
C LYS A 47 8.79 -0.92 1.18
N LEU A 48 7.88 -1.61 0.48
CA LEU A 48 8.03 -1.87 -0.95
C LEU A 48 8.12 -0.57 -1.76
N MET A 49 7.34 0.45 -1.41
CA MET A 49 7.42 1.77 -2.04
C MET A 49 8.78 2.43 -1.82
N HIS A 50 9.30 2.37 -0.60
CA HIS A 50 10.62 2.89 -0.29
C HIS A 50 11.72 2.16 -1.08
N ASP A 51 11.67 0.84 -1.12
CA ASP A 51 12.65 0.00 -1.82
C ASP A 51 12.60 0.21 -3.34
N ALA A 52 11.41 0.50 -3.89
CA ALA A 52 11.22 0.96 -5.26
C ALA A 52 11.77 2.38 -5.53
N GLY A 53 12.23 3.11 -4.50
CA GLY A 53 12.74 4.48 -4.61
C GLY A 53 11.66 5.55 -4.69
N LEU A 54 10.47 5.32 -4.11
CA LEU A 54 9.50 6.41 -3.91
C LEU A 54 9.94 7.28 -2.73
N PRO A 55 9.67 8.60 -2.80
CA PRO A 55 9.82 9.44 -1.61
C PRO A 55 8.87 8.94 -0.52
N LYS A 56 9.32 9.01 0.73
CA LYS A 56 8.53 8.60 1.89
C LYS A 56 7.14 9.25 1.85
N PRO A 57 6.05 8.47 1.85
CA PRO A 57 4.71 9.04 1.84
C PRO A 57 4.49 9.96 3.05
N ARG A 58 3.80 11.09 2.83
CA ARG A 58 3.45 12.03 3.91
C ARG A 58 2.38 11.46 4.86
N SER A 59 1.52 10.59 4.34
CA SER A 59 0.47 9.93 5.13
C SER A 59 1.07 8.89 6.06
N ARG A 60 0.52 8.75 7.26
CA ARG A 60 0.93 7.70 8.20
C ARG A 60 0.28 6.38 7.80
N ILE A 61 0.94 5.27 8.14
CA ILE A 61 0.39 3.94 7.90
C ILE A 61 -0.96 3.74 8.61
N GLN A 62 -1.14 4.37 9.78
CA GLN A 62 -2.39 4.33 10.53
C GLN A 62 -3.53 5.07 9.81
N ASP A 63 -3.22 6.17 9.10
CA ASP A 63 -4.24 6.94 8.37
C ASP A 63 -4.86 6.07 7.26
N ILE A 64 -4.02 5.29 6.58
CA ILE A 64 -4.47 4.34 5.55
C ILE A 64 -5.22 3.16 6.19
N ALA A 65 -4.69 2.57 7.26
CA ALA A 65 -5.33 1.45 7.96
C ALA A 65 -6.70 1.82 8.57
N ASN A 66 -6.90 3.09 8.91
CA ASN A 66 -8.16 3.67 9.37
C ASN A 66 -9.13 4.03 8.23
N GLY A 67 -8.72 3.89 6.96
CA GLY A 67 -9.55 4.21 5.80
C GLY A 67 -9.65 5.70 5.49
N ASP A 68 -8.67 6.53 5.88
CA ASP A 68 -8.67 7.95 5.52
C ASP A 68 -8.56 8.11 3.99
N LEU A 69 -9.65 8.56 3.37
CA LEU A 69 -9.77 8.71 1.93
C LEU A 69 -8.72 9.68 1.38
N LYS A 70 -8.50 10.81 2.06
CA LYS A 70 -7.57 11.85 1.61
C LYS A 70 -6.14 11.33 1.56
N SER A 71 -5.72 10.58 2.58
CA SER A 71 -4.41 9.94 2.64
C SER A 71 -4.26 8.85 1.59
N THR A 72 -5.29 8.03 1.41
CA THR A 72 -5.32 6.97 0.39
C THR A 72 -5.16 7.55 -1.01
N LEU A 73 -5.94 8.58 -1.36
CA LEU A 73 -5.85 9.22 -2.67
C LEU A 73 -4.50 9.89 -2.92
N ARG A 74 -3.90 10.52 -1.89
CA ARG A 74 -2.55 11.09 -2.01
C ARG A 74 -1.49 10.02 -2.29
N LEU A 75 -1.59 8.87 -1.65
CA LEU A 75 -0.70 7.74 -1.87
C LEU A 75 -0.85 7.18 -3.28
N LEU A 76 -2.08 6.94 -3.73
CA LEU A 76 -2.38 6.47 -5.08
C LEU A 76 -1.92 7.47 -6.14
N HIS A 77 -2.11 8.77 -5.90
CA HIS A 77 -1.63 9.81 -6.80
C HIS A 77 -0.08 9.84 -6.88
N LEU A 78 0.62 9.58 -5.77
CA LEU A 78 2.07 9.47 -5.76
C LEU A 78 2.54 8.29 -6.62
N LEU A 79 1.92 7.12 -6.46
CA LEU A 79 2.18 5.95 -7.29
C LEU A 79 1.91 6.26 -8.77
N PHE A 80 0.73 6.79 -9.07
CA PHE A 80 0.38 7.18 -10.44
C PHE A 80 1.40 8.14 -11.05
N THR A 81 1.81 9.19 -10.33
CA THR A 81 2.78 10.17 -10.85
C THR A 81 4.10 9.53 -11.25
N LYS A 82 4.56 8.54 -10.48
CA LYS A 82 5.81 7.81 -10.76
C LYS A 82 5.66 6.84 -11.93
N TYR A 83 4.55 6.11 -11.99
CA TYR A 83 4.39 4.97 -12.88
C TYR A 83 3.50 5.24 -14.11
N LYS A 84 2.98 6.45 -14.30
CA LYS A 84 2.11 6.84 -15.43
C LYS A 84 2.71 6.67 -16.83
N HIS A 85 4.02 6.50 -16.91
CA HIS A 85 4.77 6.40 -18.18
C HIS A 85 5.34 5.00 -18.41
N ILE A 86 4.98 4.04 -17.55
CA ILE A 86 5.17 2.61 -17.86
C ILE A 86 4.15 2.23 -18.93
#